data_AF-A0A9R0B277-F1
#
_entry.id   AF-A0A9R0B277-F1
#
_cell.length_a   1.000
_cell.length_b   1.000
_cell.length_c   1.000
_cell.angle_alpha   90.00
_cell.angle_beta   90.00
_cell.angle_gamma   90.00
#
_symmetry.space_group_name_H-M   'P 1'
#
loop_
_entity.id
_entity.type
_entity.pdbx_description
1 polymer ?
#
loop_
_entity_poly.entity_id
_entity_poly.type
_entity_poly.pdbx_seq_one_letter_code
_entity_poly.pdbx_strand_id
1 'polypeptide(L)'
;MFFFIILCSRSTYGKGICPRPLQKHPNAPSLACQIGASAQRQSSIMVSTLNELSQLKQSGFGQPEPRHGLNLLYWFAHDYIHVSNGDIVPKFKPQNGDFGFHKYQNRIEDDDHIVPIQNLPYYEVGNLNARGADKLPDYVRANHSSRKPDSNKDRIIVRRDTDGSFNRVYVTEHSDPKRFDSSRTYRVSQGLLKIIKNMSREDYLSSTRVDHFRFTPQNHYETAPDNNSWCTIL
;
A
#
# COMPACT_ATOMS: atom_id res chain seq x y z
N MET A 1 -32.65 -6.20 -2.82
CA MET A 1 -33.74 -6.07 -1.81
C MET A 1 -33.54 -7.18 -0.79
N PHE A 2 -32.75 -6.93 0.26
CA PHE A 2 -32.49 -7.90 1.32
C PHE A 2 -32.89 -7.27 2.65
N PHE A 3 -33.84 -7.92 3.31
CA PHE A 3 -34.40 -7.58 4.61
C PHE A 3 -33.42 -7.95 5.72
N PHE A 4 -33.18 -7.05 6.67
CA PHE A 4 -32.63 -7.41 7.97
C PHE A 4 -33.78 -7.66 8.94
N ILE A 5 -33.88 -8.91 9.41
CA ILE A 5 -34.74 -9.32 10.51
C ILE A 5 -34.01 -8.98 11.82
N ILE A 6 -34.59 -8.08 12.62
CA ILE A 6 -34.16 -7.85 14.00
C ILE A 6 -35.10 -8.65 14.92
N LEU A 7 -34.55 -9.67 15.56
CA LEU A 7 -35.19 -10.41 16.65
C LEU A 7 -35.13 -9.56 17.93
N CYS A 8 -36.26 -8.97 18.31
CA CYS A 8 -36.46 -8.45 19.66
C CYS A 8 -37.26 -9.47 20.47
N SER A 9 -36.58 -10.15 21.40
CA SER A 9 -37.19 -11.07 22.35
C SER A 9 -38.01 -10.26 23.38
N ARG A 10 -39.32 -10.50 23.46
CA ARG A 10 -40.19 -9.97 24.53
C ARG A 10 -40.70 -11.12 25.39
N SER A 11 -40.38 -11.00 26.68
CA SER A 11 -40.95 -11.71 27.82
C SER A 11 -42.48 -11.67 27.81
N THR A 12 -43.12 -12.83 28.04
CA THR A 12 -44.57 -13.01 28.15
C THR A 12 -44.95 -13.36 29.58
N TYR A 13 -45.66 -12.46 30.26
CA TYR A 13 -46.55 -12.78 31.38
C TYR A 13 -47.70 -11.77 31.40
N GLY A 14 -48.93 -12.25 31.59
CA GLY A 14 -50.01 -11.43 32.16
C GLY A 14 -51.24 -11.20 31.29
N LYS A 15 -52.24 -12.05 31.55
CA LYS A 15 -53.68 -11.94 31.23
C LYS A 15 -54.27 -10.54 31.43
N GLY A 16 -55.27 -10.20 30.62
CA GLY A 16 -56.53 -9.63 31.15
C GLY A 16 -57.01 -8.29 30.58
N ILE A 17 -58.18 -8.37 29.93
CA ILE A 17 -59.31 -7.42 30.02
C ILE A 17 -59.17 -6.09 29.26
N CYS A 18 -59.97 -5.95 28.19
CA CYS A 18 -60.39 -4.66 27.64
C CYS A 18 -61.48 -4.03 28.52
N PRO A 19 -61.44 -2.70 28.70
CA PRO A 19 -62.65 -1.92 28.49
C PRO A 19 -62.40 -0.68 27.59
N ARG A 20 -63.39 -0.37 26.75
CA ARG A 20 -63.56 0.92 26.04
C ARG A 20 -64.18 1.96 27.01
N PRO A 21 -64.37 3.24 26.61
CA PRO A 21 -63.44 4.24 26.07
C PRO A 21 -63.57 5.58 26.85
N LEU A 22 -62.63 6.55 26.78
CA LEU A 22 -62.96 7.95 27.12
C LEU A 22 -61.92 8.97 26.60
N GLN A 23 -62.47 9.87 25.77
CA GLN A 23 -62.13 11.29 25.52
C GLN A 23 -60.72 11.73 25.08
N LYS A 24 -60.75 12.41 23.92
CA LYS A 24 -59.71 13.27 23.33
C LYS A 24 -59.43 14.47 24.25
N HIS A 25 -58.15 14.81 24.42
CA HIS A 25 -57.71 16.21 24.53
C HIS A 25 -56.38 16.41 23.79
N PRO A 26 -56.17 17.58 23.15
CA PRO A 26 -55.08 17.83 22.22
C PRO A 26 -53.86 18.48 22.90
N ASN A 27 -52.73 18.45 22.21
CA ASN A 27 -51.51 19.25 22.44
C ASN A 27 -50.41 18.62 23.31
N ALA A 28 -49.52 17.86 22.66
CA ALA A 28 -48.10 17.82 23.02
C ALA A 28 -47.27 17.67 21.72
N PRO A 29 -46.26 18.52 21.47
CA PRO A 29 -45.42 18.41 20.28
C PRO A 29 -44.49 17.20 20.43
N SER A 30 -44.54 16.30 19.44
CA SER A 30 -43.58 15.21 19.26
C SER A 30 -42.21 15.81 18.94
N LEU A 31 -41.23 15.68 19.85
CA LEU A 31 -39.84 15.91 19.53
C LEU A 31 -39.41 14.86 18.51
N ALA A 32 -39.42 15.25 17.24
CA ALA A 32 -38.77 14.51 16.18
C ALA A 32 -37.28 14.37 16.51
N CYS A 33 -36.84 13.14 16.76
CA CYS A 33 -35.44 12.77 16.76
C CYS A 33 -34.91 12.97 15.34
N GLN A 34 -34.34 14.14 15.06
CA GLN A 34 -33.55 14.38 13.87
C GLN A 34 -32.29 13.54 13.99
N ILE A 35 -32.32 12.33 13.46
CA ILE A 35 -31.11 11.58 13.14
C ILE A 35 -30.50 12.32 11.94
N GLY A 36 -29.62 13.27 12.25
CA GLY A 36 -28.73 13.86 11.26
C GLY A 36 -27.90 12.73 10.67
N ALA A 37 -28.18 12.38 9.42
CA ALA A 37 -27.27 11.60 8.61
C ALA A 37 -26.00 12.45 8.45
N SER A 38 -25.02 12.22 9.32
CA SER A 38 -23.66 12.66 9.13
C SER A 38 -23.17 12.03 7.83
N ALA A 39 -23.16 12.82 6.76
CA ALA A 39 -22.43 12.48 5.55
C ALA A 39 -20.95 12.42 5.95
N GLN A 40 -20.46 11.22 6.21
CA GLN A 40 -19.04 10.99 6.50
C GLN A 40 -18.24 11.56 5.33
N ARG A 41 -17.46 12.59 5.64
CA ARG A 41 -16.50 13.20 4.74
C ARG A 41 -15.43 12.14 4.46
N GLN A 42 -15.66 11.32 3.44
CA GLN A 42 -14.66 10.38 2.96
C GLN A 42 -13.46 11.20 2.49
N SER A 43 -12.40 11.28 3.31
CA SER A 43 -11.11 11.74 2.81
C SER A 43 -10.68 10.72 1.76
N SER A 44 -10.83 11.08 0.48
CA SER A 44 -10.28 10.27 -0.60
C SER A 44 -8.76 10.41 -0.52
N ILE A 45 -8.08 9.45 0.09
CA ILE A 45 -6.63 9.36 0.02
C ILE A 45 -6.25 9.23 -1.47
N MET A 46 -5.65 10.30 -2.01
CA MET A 46 -5.21 10.37 -3.40
C MET A 46 -3.82 9.76 -3.49
N VAL A 47 -3.74 8.52 -3.96
CA VAL A 47 -2.47 7.81 -4.15
C VAL A 47 -2.02 7.95 -5.60
N SER A 48 -0.82 8.50 -5.81
CA SER A 48 -0.18 8.61 -7.12
C SER A 48 0.02 7.22 -7.75
N THR A 49 -0.20 7.13 -9.07
CA THR A 49 -0.09 5.85 -9.80
C THR A 49 1.19 5.81 -10.63
N LEU A 50 1.98 4.75 -10.46
CA LEU A 50 3.15 4.40 -11.27
C LEU A 50 2.69 3.57 -12.46
N ASN A 51 2.90 4.10 -13.65
CA ASN A 51 2.55 3.47 -14.92
C ASN A 51 3.77 2.96 -15.68
N GLU A 52 4.93 3.58 -15.47
CA GLU A 52 6.16 3.32 -16.22
C GLU A 52 7.35 3.03 -15.28
N LEU A 53 8.36 2.33 -15.79
CA LEU A 53 9.60 2.02 -15.05
C LEU A 53 10.33 3.29 -14.59
N SER A 54 10.30 4.36 -15.39
CA SER A 54 10.91 5.65 -15.03
C SER A 54 10.26 6.27 -13.80
N GLN A 55 8.94 6.14 -13.65
CA GLN A 55 8.22 6.62 -12.46
C GLN A 55 8.55 5.76 -11.23
N LEU A 56 8.69 4.45 -11.42
CA LEU A 56 9.17 3.56 -10.36
C LEU A 56 10.61 3.88 -9.92
N LYS A 57 11.50 4.21 -10.87
CA LYS A 57 12.86 4.69 -10.58
C LYS A 57 12.84 6.00 -9.78
N GLN A 58 12.03 6.96 -10.22
CA GLN A 58 11.92 8.29 -9.60
C GLN A 58 11.26 8.25 -8.21
N SER A 59 10.38 7.28 -7.94
CA SER A 59 9.74 7.15 -6.61
C SER A 59 10.74 6.75 -5.52
N GLY A 60 11.87 6.14 -5.90
CA GLY A 60 12.87 5.63 -4.97
C GLY A 60 12.46 4.36 -4.23
N PHE A 61 11.36 3.72 -4.64
CA PHE A 61 10.90 2.48 -4.01
C PHE A 61 11.98 1.38 -4.10
N GLY A 62 12.25 0.71 -2.98
CA GLY A 62 13.29 -0.31 -2.91
C GLY A 62 14.72 0.20 -3.09
N GLN A 63 14.94 1.52 -2.93
CA GLN A 63 16.24 2.16 -3.08
C GLN A 63 16.58 3.07 -1.87
N PRO A 64 17.86 3.24 -1.52
CA PRO A 64 19.04 2.59 -2.10
C PRO A 64 19.21 1.13 -1.61
N GLU A 65 20.22 0.41 -2.14
CA GLU A 65 20.67 -0.84 -1.51
C GLU A 65 20.98 -0.60 -0.01
N PRO A 66 20.65 -1.53 0.91
CA PRO A 66 20.33 -2.96 0.73
C PRO A 66 18.83 -3.29 0.61
N ARG A 67 17.97 -2.30 0.33
CA ARG A 67 16.51 -2.48 0.27
C ARG A 67 16.09 -3.55 -0.74
N HIS A 68 15.09 -4.36 -0.38
CA HIS A 68 14.62 -5.47 -1.22
C HIS A 68 13.41 -5.14 -2.08
N GLY A 69 12.84 -3.93 -1.97
CA GLY A 69 11.57 -3.56 -2.60
C GLY A 69 11.49 -3.85 -4.09
N LEU A 70 12.54 -3.55 -4.85
CA LEU A 70 12.55 -3.83 -6.29
C LEU A 70 12.49 -5.33 -6.59
N ASN A 71 13.27 -6.15 -5.88
CA ASN A 71 13.23 -7.60 -6.02
C ASN A 71 11.89 -8.18 -5.58
N LEU A 72 11.28 -7.62 -4.53
CA LEU A 72 9.94 -8.00 -4.07
C LEU A 72 8.88 -7.72 -5.14
N LEU A 73 8.91 -6.53 -5.77
CA LEU A 73 7.97 -6.18 -6.83
C LEU A 73 8.16 -7.03 -8.10
N TYR A 74 9.41 -7.34 -8.45
CA TYR A 74 9.72 -8.27 -9.54
C TYR A 74 9.11 -9.65 -9.28
N TRP A 75 9.41 -10.25 -8.12
CA TRP A 75 8.83 -11.53 -7.71
C TRP A 75 7.29 -11.49 -7.73
N PHE A 76 6.70 -10.43 -7.20
CA PHE A 76 5.26 -10.28 -7.14
C PHE A 76 4.64 -10.32 -8.55
N ALA A 77 5.18 -9.53 -9.49
CA ALA A 77 4.67 -9.44 -10.86
C ALA A 77 4.92 -10.73 -11.68
N HIS A 78 6.10 -11.34 -11.51
CA HIS A 78 6.53 -12.49 -12.29
C HIS A 78 5.90 -13.80 -11.77
N ASP A 79 6.05 -14.04 -10.47
CA ASP A 79 5.82 -15.34 -9.85
C ASP A 79 4.53 -15.42 -9.06
N TYR A 80 4.07 -14.34 -8.43
CA TYR A 80 2.91 -14.39 -7.53
C TYR A 80 1.57 -14.14 -8.24
N ILE A 81 1.54 -13.32 -9.28
CA ILE A 81 0.29 -12.96 -9.99
C ILE A 81 0.28 -13.38 -11.47
N HIS A 82 -0.92 -13.48 -12.01
CA HIS A 82 -1.21 -13.40 -13.42
C HIS A 82 -2.02 -12.13 -13.71
N VAL A 83 -1.70 -11.42 -14.79
CA VAL A 83 -2.51 -10.30 -15.25
C VAL A 83 -3.19 -10.72 -16.55
N SER A 84 -4.50 -10.91 -16.52
CA SER A 84 -5.29 -11.40 -17.66
C SER A 84 -6.60 -10.62 -17.75
N ASN A 85 -7.00 -10.22 -18.97
CA ASN A 85 -8.28 -9.56 -19.24
C ASN A 85 -8.64 -8.35 -18.37
N GLY A 86 -7.64 -7.64 -17.84
CA GLY A 86 -7.86 -6.49 -16.96
C GLY A 86 -7.96 -6.83 -15.47
N ASP A 87 -7.78 -8.10 -15.10
CA ASP A 87 -7.75 -8.57 -13.73
C ASP A 87 -6.34 -8.98 -13.30
N ILE A 88 -6.02 -8.74 -12.03
CA ILE A 88 -4.80 -9.26 -11.40
C ILE A 88 -5.22 -10.45 -10.54
N VAL A 89 -4.89 -11.66 -10.98
CA VAL A 89 -5.28 -12.90 -10.30
C VAL A 89 -4.08 -13.44 -9.54
N PRO A 90 -4.16 -13.59 -8.21
CA PRO A 90 -3.08 -14.21 -7.46
C PRO A 90 -3.03 -15.72 -7.68
N LYS A 91 -1.82 -16.29 -7.79
CA LYS A 91 -1.61 -17.74 -7.87
C LYS A 91 -1.84 -18.44 -6.53
N PHE A 92 -1.63 -17.72 -5.43
CA PHE A 92 -1.79 -18.20 -4.06
C PHE A 92 -2.73 -17.28 -3.28
N LYS A 93 -3.46 -17.84 -2.31
CA LYS A 93 -4.37 -17.07 -1.46
C LYS A 93 -3.55 -16.34 -0.38
N PRO A 94 -3.56 -15.00 -0.31
CA PRO A 94 -2.79 -14.27 0.71
C PRO A 94 -3.25 -14.59 2.15
N GLN A 95 -4.47 -15.13 2.33
CA GLN A 95 -4.98 -15.62 3.61
C GLN A 95 -4.13 -16.75 4.21
N ASN A 96 -3.44 -17.52 3.39
CA ASN A 96 -2.69 -18.68 3.84
C ASN A 96 -1.41 -18.30 4.59
N GLY A 97 -0.96 -17.04 4.47
CA GLY A 97 0.28 -16.57 5.10
C GLY A 97 1.55 -16.96 4.36
N ASP A 98 1.44 -17.61 3.20
CA ASP A 98 2.60 -17.93 2.36
C ASP A 98 3.35 -16.66 1.97
N PHE A 99 4.68 -16.76 1.84
CA PHE A 99 5.56 -15.65 1.48
C PHE A 99 5.56 -14.47 2.48
N GLY A 100 4.98 -14.64 3.66
CA GLY A 100 4.85 -13.58 4.65
C GLY A 100 3.62 -12.70 4.48
N PHE A 101 2.66 -13.11 3.65
CA PHE A 101 1.40 -12.38 3.52
C PHE A 101 0.64 -12.34 4.84
N HIS A 102 0.03 -11.21 5.16
CA HIS A 102 -0.88 -11.08 6.30
C HIS A 102 -1.87 -9.95 6.05
N LYS A 103 -2.94 -9.90 6.85
CA LYS A 103 -3.99 -8.89 6.68
C LYS A 103 -3.44 -7.51 7.04
N TYR A 104 -3.50 -6.57 6.10
CA TYR A 104 -3.24 -5.16 6.35
C TYR A 104 -4.48 -4.53 6.98
N GLN A 105 -4.31 -3.92 8.15
CA GLN A 105 -5.41 -3.34 8.90
C GLN A 105 -5.57 -1.87 8.49
N ASN A 106 -6.34 -1.63 7.44
CA ASN A 106 -6.72 -0.27 7.02
C ASN A 106 -7.97 0.20 7.80
N ARG A 107 -7.87 0.29 9.14
CA ARG A 107 -9.04 0.53 10.01
C ARG A 107 -9.42 1.99 9.99
N ILE A 108 -10.72 2.29 9.90
CA ILE A 108 -11.27 3.66 9.85
C ILE A 108 -10.86 4.51 11.07
N GLU A 109 -10.60 3.86 12.20
CA GLU A 109 -10.20 4.49 13.47
C GLU A 109 -8.74 4.97 13.48
N ASP A 110 -7.93 4.53 12.51
CA ASP A 110 -6.53 4.94 12.39
C ASP A 110 -6.43 6.24 11.58
N ASP A 111 -5.77 7.28 12.09
CA ASP A 111 -5.64 8.56 11.37
C ASP A 111 -4.64 8.51 10.18
N ASP A 112 -3.92 7.40 10.02
CA ASP A 112 -2.79 7.24 9.08
C ASP A 112 -3.12 6.32 7.88
N HIS A 113 -4.29 6.48 7.24
CA HIS A 113 -4.62 5.69 6.04
C HIS A 113 -3.68 6.00 4.88
N ILE A 114 -2.84 5.04 4.49
CA ILE A 114 -1.97 5.17 3.31
C ILE A 114 -2.63 4.64 2.01
N VAL A 115 -3.75 3.94 2.15
CA VAL A 115 -4.55 3.43 1.03
C VAL A 115 -6.03 3.73 1.26
N PRO A 116 -6.86 3.88 0.21
CA PRO A 116 -8.26 4.27 0.35
C PRO A 116 -9.05 3.32 1.27
N ILE A 117 -9.83 3.88 2.19
CA ILE A 117 -10.78 3.10 3.01
C ILE A 117 -11.81 2.45 2.08
N GLN A 118 -12.01 1.14 2.21
CA GLN A 118 -12.94 0.35 1.42
C GLN A 118 -13.47 -0.82 2.24
N ASN A 119 -14.66 -1.33 1.89
CA ASN A 119 -15.24 -2.52 2.51
C ASN A 119 -14.63 -3.85 2.00
N LEU A 120 -13.42 -3.80 1.44
CA LEU A 120 -12.70 -4.94 0.91
C LEU A 120 -11.41 -5.17 1.72
N PRO A 121 -11.00 -6.43 1.95
CA PRO A 121 -9.81 -6.72 2.73
C PRO A 121 -8.53 -6.33 1.98
N TYR A 122 -7.59 -5.78 2.71
CA TYR A 122 -6.22 -5.55 2.27
C TYR A 122 -5.29 -6.60 2.86
N TYR A 123 -4.25 -6.97 2.11
CA TYR A 123 -3.17 -7.83 2.54
C TYR A 123 -1.83 -7.17 2.23
N GLU A 124 -0.83 -7.47 3.03
CA GLU A 124 0.53 -6.94 2.92
C GLU A 124 1.53 -8.09 2.80
N VAL A 125 2.60 -7.87 2.04
CA VAL A 125 3.79 -8.71 1.99
C VAL A 125 5.05 -7.84 1.94
N GLY A 126 6.19 -8.41 2.31
CA GLY A 126 7.50 -7.77 2.24
C GLY A 126 8.21 -7.65 3.57
N ASN A 127 7.54 -7.93 4.70
CA ASN A 127 8.25 -8.07 5.97
C ASN A 127 9.01 -9.40 6.00
N LEU A 128 10.34 -9.36 5.83
CA LEU A 128 11.22 -10.53 5.85
C LEU A 128 11.33 -11.22 7.21
N ASN A 129 10.81 -10.61 8.27
CA ASN A 129 10.68 -11.22 9.59
C ASN A 129 9.30 -11.84 9.83
N ALA A 130 8.36 -11.73 8.88
CA ALA A 130 7.04 -12.32 9.02
C ALA A 130 7.09 -13.85 8.87
N ARG A 131 6.19 -14.54 9.55
CA ARG A 131 6.03 -15.99 9.39
C ARG A 131 5.70 -16.30 7.92
N GLY A 132 6.39 -17.27 7.33
CA GLY A 132 6.21 -17.67 5.93
C GLY A 132 7.05 -16.86 4.94
N ALA A 133 7.74 -15.80 5.39
CA ALA A 133 8.64 -15.03 4.53
C ALA A 133 9.85 -15.85 4.04
N ASP A 134 10.19 -16.94 4.72
CA ASP A 134 11.17 -17.94 4.28
C ASP A 134 10.85 -18.55 2.91
N LYS A 135 9.57 -18.57 2.51
CA LYS A 135 9.13 -19.01 1.18
C LYS A 135 9.40 -18.01 0.07
N LEU A 136 9.76 -16.75 0.39
CA LEU A 136 10.18 -15.79 -0.63
C LEU A 136 11.48 -16.28 -1.29
N PRO A 137 11.68 -16.01 -2.60
CA PRO A 137 12.92 -16.38 -3.27
C PRO A 137 14.16 -15.78 -2.59
N ASP A 138 15.27 -16.50 -2.64
CA ASP A 138 16.53 -16.07 -2.01
C ASP A 138 16.96 -14.68 -2.49
N TYR A 139 16.75 -14.34 -3.77
CA TYR A 139 17.12 -13.03 -4.31
C TYR A 139 16.29 -11.86 -3.72
N VAL A 140 15.11 -12.13 -3.17
CA VAL A 140 14.33 -11.13 -2.42
C VAL A 140 14.91 -10.95 -1.02
N ARG A 141 15.42 -12.04 -0.41
CA ARG A 141 15.91 -12.07 0.96
C ARG A 141 17.41 -11.78 1.12
N ALA A 142 18.18 -11.82 0.03
CA ALA A 142 19.64 -11.90 0.05
C ALA A 142 20.34 -10.81 0.86
N ASN A 143 19.84 -9.57 0.82
CA ASN A 143 20.47 -8.42 1.48
C ASN A 143 19.88 -8.11 2.87
N HIS A 144 19.01 -8.97 3.38
CA HIS A 144 18.40 -8.79 4.70
C HIS A 144 19.43 -8.91 5.81
N SER A 145 19.49 -7.91 6.69
CA SER A 145 20.38 -7.95 7.84
C SER A 145 19.77 -7.21 9.02
N SER A 146 19.81 -7.81 10.21
CA SER A 146 19.43 -7.13 11.45
C SER A 146 20.28 -5.89 11.76
N ARG A 147 21.47 -5.78 11.19
CA ARG A 147 22.36 -4.61 11.30
C ARG A 147 21.99 -3.47 10.36
N LYS A 148 21.14 -3.72 9.37
CA LYS A 148 20.68 -2.75 8.37
C LYS A 148 19.15 -2.76 8.37
N PRO A 149 18.48 -2.17 9.38
CA PRO A 149 17.03 -2.25 9.53
C PRO A 149 16.28 -1.78 8.27
N ASP A 150 16.88 -0.84 7.53
CA ASP A 150 16.38 -0.31 6.28
C ASP A 150 16.23 -1.36 5.17
N SER A 151 16.96 -2.48 5.23
CA SER A 151 16.83 -3.56 4.26
C SER A 151 15.44 -4.17 4.23
N ASN A 152 14.65 -4.06 5.31
CA ASN A 152 13.34 -4.70 5.48
C ASN A 152 12.19 -3.69 5.61
N LYS A 153 12.29 -2.52 4.98
CA LYS A 153 11.25 -1.47 5.04
C LYS A 153 10.18 -1.59 3.95
N ASP A 154 10.48 -2.22 2.83
CA ASP A 154 9.62 -2.21 1.64
C ASP A 154 8.43 -3.16 1.77
N ARG A 155 7.24 -2.71 1.34
CA ARG A 155 6.01 -3.49 1.36
C ARG A 155 5.24 -3.39 0.06
N ILE A 156 4.52 -4.47 -0.25
CA ILE A 156 3.45 -4.48 -1.24
C ILE A 156 2.14 -4.69 -0.51
N ILE A 157 1.18 -3.80 -0.75
CA ILE A 157 -0.20 -3.92 -0.24
C ILE A 157 -1.13 -4.22 -1.40
N VAL A 158 -1.98 -5.23 -1.26
CA VAL A 158 -2.96 -5.63 -2.27
C VAL A 158 -4.36 -5.53 -1.70
N ARG A 159 -5.30 -5.00 -2.49
CA ARG A 159 -6.73 -5.01 -2.16
C ARG A 159 -7.37 -6.20 -2.86
N ARG A 160 -7.93 -7.12 -2.08
CA ARG A 160 -8.56 -8.33 -2.59
C ARG A 160 -10.05 -8.12 -2.78
N ASP A 161 -10.55 -8.46 -3.96
CA ASP A 161 -11.97 -8.42 -4.29
C ASP A 161 -12.69 -9.70 -3.83
N THR A 162 -14.01 -9.71 -3.99
CA THR A 162 -14.90 -10.81 -3.58
C THR A 162 -14.63 -12.11 -4.34
N ASP A 163 -14.28 -12.02 -5.63
CA ASP A 163 -13.88 -13.14 -6.48
C ASP A 163 -12.47 -13.67 -6.19
N GLY A 164 -11.71 -12.96 -5.34
CA GLY A 164 -10.35 -13.29 -4.95
C GLY A 164 -9.24 -12.67 -5.80
N SER A 165 -9.59 -11.94 -6.86
CA SER A 165 -8.65 -11.12 -7.62
C SER A 165 -8.13 -9.94 -6.80
N PHE A 166 -7.09 -9.28 -7.30
CA PHE A 166 -6.62 -7.99 -6.79
C PHE A 166 -7.07 -6.88 -7.72
N ASN A 167 -7.86 -5.96 -7.17
CA ASN A 167 -8.28 -4.78 -7.94
C ASN A 167 -7.31 -3.60 -7.77
N ARG A 168 -6.44 -3.62 -6.75
CA ARG A 168 -5.39 -2.62 -6.52
C ARG A 168 -4.12 -3.26 -5.94
N VAL A 169 -2.98 -2.76 -6.38
CA VAL A 169 -1.65 -3.09 -5.89
C VAL A 169 -0.96 -1.77 -5.55
N TYR A 170 -0.35 -1.70 -4.36
CA TYR A 170 0.39 -0.56 -3.88
C TYR A 170 1.79 -1.00 -3.45
N VAL A 171 2.76 -0.12 -3.65
CA VAL A 171 4.10 -0.21 -3.08
C VAL A 171 4.24 0.90 -2.04
N THR A 172 4.90 0.58 -0.94
CA THR A 172 5.11 1.53 0.17
C THR A 172 6.34 1.12 0.97
N GLU A 173 6.72 1.96 1.93
CA GLU A 173 7.78 1.69 2.87
C GLU A 173 7.39 2.08 4.29
N HIS A 174 8.06 1.47 5.25
CA HIS A 174 8.01 1.91 6.64
C HIS A 174 8.88 3.15 6.86
N SER A 175 8.30 4.22 7.42
CA SER A 175 9.05 5.39 7.93
C SER A 175 9.74 5.05 9.25
N ASP A 176 9.09 4.23 10.08
CA ASP A 176 9.60 3.67 11.32
C ASP A 176 9.11 2.20 11.49
N PRO A 177 9.59 1.45 12.51
CA PRO A 177 9.22 0.03 12.67
C PRO A 177 7.70 -0.26 12.79
N LYS A 178 6.86 0.75 13.00
CA LYS A 178 5.41 0.63 13.19
C LYS A 178 4.60 1.38 12.12
N ARG A 179 5.11 2.49 11.58
CA ARG A 179 4.36 3.38 10.69
C ARG A 179 4.80 3.28 9.24
N PHE A 180 3.84 3.44 8.36
CA PHE A 180 4.06 3.58 6.92
C PHE A 180 4.36 5.03 6.56
N ASP A 181 5.12 5.22 5.49
CA ASP A 181 5.29 6.51 4.86
C ASP A 181 4.22 6.72 3.78
N SER A 182 3.20 7.53 4.10
CA SER A 182 2.13 7.88 3.19
C SER A 182 2.63 8.61 1.94
N SER A 183 3.70 9.40 2.05
CA SER A 183 4.30 10.15 0.94
C SER A 183 5.08 9.26 -0.02
N ARG A 184 5.48 8.07 0.45
CA ARG A 184 6.17 7.02 -0.31
C ARG A 184 5.24 5.88 -0.71
N THR A 185 3.94 6.09 -0.63
CA THR A 185 2.94 5.10 -1.05
C THR A 185 2.46 5.40 -2.46
N TYR A 186 2.56 4.41 -3.34
CA TYR A 186 2.15 4.54 -4.73
C TYR A 186 1.34 3.35 -5.19
N ARG A 187 0.32 3.60 -6.02
CA ARG A 187 -0.39 2.55 -6.72
C ARG A 187 0.45 2.08 -7.90
N VAL A 188 0.59 0.78 -8.08
CA VAL A 188 1.22 0.21 -9.29
C VAL A 188 0.13 -0.09 -10.31
N SER A 189 0.29 0.39 -11.54
CA SER A 189 -0.66 0.12 -12.61
C SER A 189 -0.53 -1.32 -13.11
N GLN A 190 -1.61 -1.84 -13.71
CA GLN A 190 -1.56 -3.14 -14.39
C GLN A 190 -0.60 -3.13 -15.58
N GLY A 191 -0.48 -1.99 -16.27
CA GLY A 191 0.48 -1.82 -17.37
C GLY A 191 1.91 -2.02 -16.87
N LEU A 192 2.27 -1.38 -15.76
CA LEU A 192 3.59 -1.53 -15.16
C LEU A 192 3.85 -2.97 -14.70
N LEU A 193 2.88 -3.63 -14.07
CA LEU A 193 3.02 -5.04 -13.68
C LEU A 193 3.27 -5.96 -14.90
N LYS A 194 2.61 -5.69 -16.04
CA LYS A 194 2.83 -6.42 -17.30
C LYS A 194 4.21 -6.15 -17.89
N ILE A 195 4.68 -4.90 -17.87
CA ILE A 195 6.03 -4.54 -18.31
C ILE A 195 7.05 -5.33 -17.50
N ILE A 196 6.97 -5.29 -16.16
CA ILE A 196 7.90 -6.00 -15.27
C ILE A 196 7.86 -7.51 -15.52
N LYS A 197 6.67 -8.09 -15.69
CA LYS A 197 6.50 -9.53 -15.95
C LYS A 197 7.20 -10.00 -17.23
N ASN A 198 7.33 -9.13 -18.23
CA ASN A 198 7.93 -9.45 -19.54
C ASN A 198 9.42 -9.11 -19.63
N MET A 199 10.06 -8.68 -18.54
CA MET A 199 11.48 -8.38 -18.48
C MET A 199 12.24 -9.49 -17.74
N SER A 200 13.52 -9.66 -18.08
CA SER A 200 14.43 -10.37 -17.19
C SER A 200 14.64 -9.56 -15.89
N ARG A 201 15.05 -10.22 -14.81
CA ARG A 201 15.32 -9.55 -13.54
C ARG A 201 16.46 -8.55 -13.69
N GLU A 202 17.48 -8.91 -14.43
CA GLU A 202 18.67 -8.10 -14.69
C GLU A 202 18.30 -6.82 -15.47
N ASP A 203 17.50 -6.94 -16.53
CA ASP A 203 17.02 -5.78 -17.30
C ASP A 203 16.13 -4.87 -16.44
N TYR A 204 15.24 -5.45 -15.64
CA TYR A 204 14.37 -4.71 -14.74
C TYR A 204 15.17 -3.92 -13.70
N LEU A 205 16.15 -4.56 -13.05
CA LEU A 205 16.98 -3.90 -12.05
C LEU A 205 17.85 -2.80 -12.68
N SER A 206 18.43 -3.04 -13.86
CA SER A 206 19.20 -2.02 -14.58
C SER A 206 18.34 -0.79 -14.95
N SER A 207 17.08 -1.01 -15.31
CA SER A 207 16.15 0.06 -15.71
C SER A 207 15.60 0.87 -14.53
N THR A 208 15.57 0.30 -13.33
CA THR A 208 14.90 0.88 -12.15
C THR A 208 15.85 1.40 -11.08
N ARG A 209 17.10 0.94 -11.07
CA ARG A 209 18.13 1.45 -10.16
C ARG A 209 18.52 2.88 -10.54
N VAL A 210 18.70 3.72 -9.52
CA VAL A 210 19.32 5.04 -9.70
C VAL A 210 20.82 4.81 -9.81
N ASP A 211 21.41 5.28 -10.91
CA ASP A 211 22.86 5.21 -11.09
C ASP A 211 23.51 6.13 -10.07
N HIS A 212 24.06 5.55 -8.99
CA HIS A 212 24.82 6.30 -8.00
C HIS A 212 26.17 6.82 -8.55
N PHE A 213 26.54 6.48 -9.80
CA PHE A 213 27.72 7.00 -10.47
C PHE A 213 27.37 8.23 -11.31
N ARG A 214 27.55 9.42 -10.74
CA ARG A 214 28.14 10.66 -11.34
C ARG A 214 27.79 11.92 -10.53
N PHE A 215 28.22 11.96 -9.28
CA PHE A 215 28.67 13.22 -8.68
C PHE A 215 29.93 12.90 -7.89
N THR A 216 31.05 12.69 -8.58
CA THR A 216 32.33 13.09 -8.02
C THR A 216 32.33 14.62 -8.06
N PRO A 217 32.34 15.34 -6.93
CA PRO A 217 32.64 16.76 -6.96
C PRO A 217 34.02 16.87 -7.60
N GLN A 218 34.11 17.50 -8.78
CA GLN A 218 35.40 17.97 -9.25
C GLN A 218 35.82 19.03 -8.23
N ASN A 219 36.75 18.67 -7.35
CA ASN A 219 37.56 19.65 -6.65
C ASN A 219 38.42 20.33 -7.72
N HIS A 220 37.87 21.34 -8.37
CA HIS A 220 38.68 22.34 -9.06
C HIS A 220 39.30 23.20 -7.96
N TYR A 221 40.46 22.78 -7.47
CA TYR A 221 41.37 23.72 -6.83
C TYR A 221 41.81 24.66 -7.95
N GLU A 222 41.13 25.79 -8.07
CA GLU A 222 41.58 26.93 -8.84
C GLU A 222 42.95 27.33 -8.26
N THR A 223 44.01 26.84 -8.88
CA THR A 223 45.37 27.27 -8.58
C THR A 223 45.51 28.64 -9.23
N ALA A 224 45.69 29.66 -8.39
CA ALA A 224 45.94 31.02 -8.83
C ALA A 224 47.06 31.06 -9.89
N PRO A 225 46.95 31.90 -10.93
CA PRO A 225 47.94 31.92 -12.00
C PRO A 225 49.30 32.36 -11.44
N ASP A 226 50.30 31.49 -11.64
CA ASP A 226 51.71 31.75 -11.38
C ASP A 226 52.17 32.91 -12.26
N ASN A 227 52.54 34.00 -11.60
CA ASN A 227 52.89 35.28 -12.18
C ASN A 227 54.41 35.36 -12.39
N ASN A 228 55.02 34.45 -13.14
CA ASN A 228 56.44 34.55 -13.50
C ASN A 228 56.75 33.93 -14.87
N SER A 229 56.55 34.70 -15.95
CA SER A 229 57.40 34.55 -17.14
C SER A 229 57.33 35.81 -18.00
N TRP A 230 58.35 36.66 -17.83
CA TRP A 230 58.63 37.78 -18.72
C TRP A 230 59.24 37.25 -20.03
N CYS A 231 58.64 37.70 -21.14
CA CYS A 231 59.28 38.10 -22.39
C CYS A 231 60.35 37.19 -23.02
N THR A 232 59.99 36.53 -24.13
CA THR A 232 60.77 36.55 -25.39
C THR A 232 59.82 36.19 -26.53
N ILE A 233 59.71 37.07 -27.54
CA ILE A 233 59.84 36.78 -28.98
C ILE A 233 59.32 38.00 -29.77
N LEU A 234 60.29 38.62 -30.47
CA LEU A 234 60.26 39.51 -31.64
C LEU A 234 59.50 40.85 -31.57
#